data_AF-A0A534Z6I1-F1
#
_entry.id   AF-A0A534Z6I1-F1
#
_cell.length_a   1.000
_cell.length_b   1.000
_cell.length_c   1.000
_cell.angle_alpha   90.00
_cell.angle_beta   90.00
_cell.angle_gamma   90.00
#
_symmetry.space_group_name_H-M   'P 1'
#
loop_
_entity.id
_entity.type
_entity.pdbx_description
1 polymer ?
#
loop_
_entity_poly.entity_id
_entity_poly.type
_entity_poly.pdbx_seq_one_letter_code
_entity_poly.pdbx_strand_id
1 'polypeptide(L)'
;MLLGAVWAGLYQLVEHARPGSFDIPSSWIPPDRNPQAALVYFSFVTLATVGYGDVKPTNPGVGGLCVAEALVGQLYLAIMIGRMVALQITRRGV
;
A
#
# COMPACT_ATOMS: atom_id res chain seq x y z
N MET A 1 -7.85 -5.40 -4.30
CA MET A 1 -6.93 -6.48 -3.90
C MET A 1 -5.67 -6.50 -4.76
N LEU A 2 -5.76 -6.45 -6.10
CA LEU A 2 -4.58 -6.49 -6.98
C LEU A 2 -3.60 -5.33 -6.77
N LEU A 3 -4.07 -4.09 -6.57
CA LEU A 3 -3.19 -2.94 -6.37
C LEU A 3 -2.30 -3.08 -5.13
N GLY A 4 -2.88 -3.50 -4.00
CA GLY A 4 -2.12 -3.79 -2.78
C GLY A 4 -1.20 -5.01 -2.90
N ALA A 5 -1.59 -6.03 -3.68
CA ALA A 5 -0.72 -7.17 -3.95
C ALA A 5 0.52 -6.78 -4.80
N VAL A 6 0.35 -5.89 -5.78
CA VAL A 6 1.45 -5.36 -6.61
C VAL A 6 2.43 -4.57 -5.73
N TRP A 7 1.91 -3.71 -4.86
CA TRP A 7 2.73 -2.91 -3.94
C TRP A 7 3.42 -3.75 -2.87
N ALA A 8 2.73 -4.72 -2.29
CA ALA A 8 3.33 -5.69 -1.37
C ALA A 8 4.47 -6.48 -2.04
N GLY A 9 4.30 -6.88 -3.30
CA GLY A 9 5.37 -7.51 -4.09
C GLY A 9 6.57 -6.59 -4.31
N LEU A 10 6.34 -5.30 -4.58
CA LEU A 10 7.41 -4.29 -4.67
C LEU A 10 8.15 -4.13 -3.34
N TYR A 11 7.44 -4.04 -2.22
CA TYR A 11 8.05 -3.98 -0.89
C TYR A 11 8.85 -5.23 -0.57
N GLN A 12 8.34 -6.41 -0.93
CA GLN A 12 9.06 -7.65 -0.76
C GLN A 12 10.34 -7.68 -1.60
N LEU A 13 10.32 -7.17 -2.84
CA LEU A 13 11.50 -7.07 -3.68
C LEU A 13 12.54 -6.12 -3.08
N VAL A 14 12.10 -4.98 -2.53
CA VAL A 14 12.98 -4.02 -1.84
C VAL A 14 13.61 -4.65 -0.60
N GLU A 15 12.83 -5.36 0.21
CA GLU A 15 13.32 -6.07 1.40
C GLU A 15 14.30 -7.20 1.02
N HIS A 16 14.06 -7.91 -0.10
CA HIS A 16 15.01 -8.90 -0.63
C HIS A 16 16.31 -8.28 -1.13
N ALA A 17 16.23 -7.12 -1.79
CA ALA A 17 17.40 -6.41 -2.31
C ALA A 17 18.22 -5.75 -1.17
N ARG A 18 17.55 -5.31 -0.10
CA ARG A 18 18.15 -4.67 1.07
C ARG A 18 17.43 -5.12 2.34
N PRO A 19 17.93 -6.16 3.03
CA PRO A 19 17.32 -6.63 4.27
C PRO A 19 17.39 -5.55 5.36
N GLY A 20 16.29 -5.35 6.09
CA GLY A 20 16.15 -4.30 7.12
C GLY A 20 15.58 -2.97 6.61
N SER A 21 14.93 -2.98 5.44
CA SER A 21 14.27 -1.79 4.85
C SER A 21 12.97 -1.41 5.56
N PHE A 22 12.38 -2.37 6.29
CA PHE A 22 11.20 -2.17 7.13
C PHE A 22 11.46 -2.55 8.58
N ASP A 23 11.00 -1.71 9.50
CA ASP A 23 10.93 -2.03 10.92
C ASP A 23 9.62 -2.77 11.16
N ILE A 24 9.72 -4.08 11.42
CA ILE A 24 8.59 -4.99 11.62
C ILE A 24 8.68 -5.55 13.05
N PRO A 25 7.59 -5.51 13.84
CA PRO A 25 7.59 -6.04 15.19
C PRO A 25 7.93 -7.54 15.18
N SER A 26 8.82 -7.97 16.08
CA SER A 26 9.26 -9.37 16.15
C SER A 26 8.12 -10.36 16.43
N SER A 27 7.02 -9.91 17.04
CA SER A 27 5.80 -10.70 17.25
C SER A 27 5.03 -11.02 15.97
N TRP A 28 5.29 -10.29 14.87
CA TRP A 28 4.64 -10.45 13.58
C TRP A 28 5.51 -11.19 12.56
N ILE A 29 6.75 -11.54 12.93
CA ILE A 29 7.67 -12.29 12.09
C ILE A 29 7.43 -13.79 12.35
N PRO A 30 6.87 -14.54 11.39
CA PRO A 30 6.66 -15.96 11.57
C PRO A 30 8.01 -16.73 11.64
N PRO A 31 8.03 -17.98 12.14
CA PRO A 31 9.27 -18.74 12.39
C PRO A 31 10.15 -18.94 11.13
N ASP A 32 9.55 -18.91 9.95
CA ASP A 32 10.18 -18.96 8.64
C ASP A 32 10.80 -17.62 8.21
N ARG A 33 10.72 -16.59 9.07
CA ARG A 33 11.22 -15.22 8.83
C ARG A 33 10.73 -14.60 7.53
N ASN A 34 9.52 -14.96 7.09
CA ASN A 34 8.93 -14.39 5.89
C ASN A 34 8.10 -13.13 6.23
N PRO A 35 8.56 -11.91 5.85
CA PRO A 35 7.85 -10.67 6.18
C PRO A 35 6.63 -10.40 5.28
N GLN A 36 6.30 -11.29 4.33
CA GLN A 36 5.22 -11.08 3.35
C GLN A 36 3.90 -10.64 3.97
N ALA A 37 3.44 -11.32 5.03
CA ALA A 37 2.16 -11.00 5.65
C ALA A 37 2.13 -9.58 6.24
N ALA A 38 3.23 -9.16 6.88
CA ALA A 38 3.38 -7.82 7.43
C ALA A 38 3.45 -6.74 6.35
N LEU A 39 4.14 -7.02 5.23
CA LEU A 39 4.24 -6.09 4.09
C LEU A 39 2.91 -5.94 3.34
N VAL A 40 2.15 -7.04 3.20
CA VAL A 40 0.78 -6.99 2.66
C VAL A 40 -0.10 -6.14 3.57
N TYR A 41 -0.09 -6.40 4.88
CA TYR A 41 -0.81 -5.60 5.85
C TYR A 41 -0.46 -4.09 5.74
N PHE A 42 0.83 -3.77 5.69
CA PHE A 42 1.31 -2.41 5.55
C PHE A 42 0.81 -1.71 4.26
N SER A 43 0.82 -2.41 3.12
CA SER A 43 0.28 -1.91 1.85
C SER A 43 -1.22 -1.58 1.96
N PHE A 44 -2.01 -2.47 2.56
CA PHE A 44 -3.45 -2.22 2.75
C PHE A 44 -3.73 -1.05 3.70
N VAL A 45 -2.98 -0.95 4.80
CA VAL A 45 -3.10 0.15 5.76
C VAL A 45 -2.71 1.48 5.13
N THR A 46 -1.70 1.49 4.26
CA THR A 46 -1.25 2.67 3.50
C THR A 46 -2.30 3.09 2.48
N LEU A 47 -2.81 2.15 1.67
CA LEU A 47 -3.87 2.40 0.68
C LEU A 47 -5.18 2.87 1.32
N ALA A 48 -5.51 2.36 2.50
CA ALA A 48 -6.66 2.78 3.28
C ALA A 48 -6.42 4.08 4.07
N THR A 49 -5.22 4.67 3.99
CA THR A 49 -4.81 5.88 4.72
C THR A 49 -4.94 5.76 6.24
N VAL A 50 -4.88 4.53 6.78
CA VAL A 50 -5.06 4.27 8.22
C VAL A 50 -3.78 4.53 9.00
N GLY A 51 -2.64 4.06 8.48
CA GLY A 51 -1.32 4.37 9.02
C GLY A 51 -1.09 4.04 10.50
N TYR A 52 -1.46 2.84 10.97
CA TYR A 52 -1.30 2.44 12.39
C TYR A 52 0.12 2.63 12.95
N GLY A 53 1.15 2.54 12.10
CA GLY A 53 2.54 2.78 12.48
C GLY A 53 3.26 1.56 13.05
N ASP A 54 2.61 0.40 13.09
CA ASP A 54 3.21 -0.87 13.54
C ASP A 54 4.35 -1.32 12.62
N VAL A 55 4.22 -1.09 11.32
CA VAL A 55 5.26 -1.31 10.31
C VAL A 55 5.61 0.03 9.69
N LYS A 56 6.91 0.34 9.60
CA LYS A 56 7.40 1.61 9.06
C LYS A 56 8.66 1.44 8.23
N PRO A 57 8.84 2.25 7.17
CA PRO A 57 10.08 2.26 6.41
C PRO A 57 11.23 2.81 7.27
N THR A 58 12.38 2.13 7.27
CA THR A 58 13.58 2.61 8.00
C THR A 58 14.39 3.62 7.20
N ASN A 59 14.20 3.67 5.88
CA ASN A 59 15.06 4.42 4.96
C ASN A 59 14.27 5.38 4.06
N PRO A 60 14.81 6.57 3.71
CA PRO A 60 14.10 7.57 2.91
C PRO A 60 13.68 7.07 1.52
N GLY A 61 14.46 6.18 0.92
CA GLY A 61 14.14 5.57 -0.38
C GLY A 61 12.86 4.72 -0.34
N VAL A 62 12.66 3.97 0.75
CA VAL A 62 11.47 3.15 0.97
C VAL A 62 10.28 4.03 1.33
N GLY A 63 10.52 5.07 2.13
CA GLY A 63 9.50 6.08 2.48
C GLY A 63 8.94 6.79 1.25
N GLY A 64 9.77 7.14 0.27
CA GLY A 64 9.32 7.70 -1.01
C GLY A 64 8.40 6.74 -1.79
N LEU A 65 8.69 5.43 -1.73
CA LEU A 65 7.83 4.39 -2.31
C LEU A 65 6.46 4.35 -1.62
N CYS A 66 6.43 4.40 -0.28
CA CYS A 66 5.18 4.46 0.49
C CYS A 66 4.32 5.68 0.15
N VAL A 67 4.94 6.85 -0.04
CA VAL A 67 4.25 8.07 -0.46
C VAL A 67 3.66 7.90 -1.87
N ALA A 68 4.41 7.29 -2.79
CA ALA A 68 3.90 7.00 -4.13
C ALA A 68 2.71 6.02 -4.08
N GLU A 69 2.74 4.98 -3.24
CA GLU A 69 1.60 4.08 -3.03
C GLU A 69 0.36 4.84 -2.56
N ALA A 70 0.51 5.69 -1.54
CA ALA A 70 -0.61 6.48 -0.99
C ALA A 70 -1.22 7.41 -2.05
N LEU A 71 -0.39 8.07 -2.87
CA LEU A 71 -0.85 8.93 -3.96
C LEU A 71 -1.62 8.13 -5.03
N VAL A 72 -1.11 6.96 -5.42
CA VAL A 72 -1.76 6.09 -6.40
C VAL A 72 -3.11 5.58 -5.87
N GLY A 73 -3.18 5.20 -4.59
CA GLY A 73 -4.42 4.79 -3.94
C GLY A 73 -5.49 5.89 -3.97
N GLN A 74 -5.09 7.12 -3.65
CA GLN A 74 -6.01 8.26 -3.62
C GLN A 74 -6.48 8.67 -5.03
N LEU A 75 -5.59 8.67 -6.02
CA LEU A 75 -5.95 8.94 -7.42
C LEU A 75 -6.92 7.88 -7.96
N TYR A 76 -6.73 6.61 -7.62
CA TYR A 76 -7.65 5.54 -8.01
C TYR A 76 -9.07 5.78 -7.47
N LEU A 77 -9.19 6.12 -6.17
CA LEU A 77 -10.49 6.43 -5.57
C LEU A 77 -11.14 7.67 -6.20
N ALA A 78 -10.37 8.74 -6.40
CA ALA A 78 -10.86 9.98 -7.00
C ALA A 78 -11.38 9.76 -8.44
N ILE A 79 -10.62 9.05 -9.28
CA ILE A 79 -11.03 8.73 -10.65
C ILE A 79 -12.27 7.83 -10.65
N MET A 80 -12.33 6.84 -9.75
CA MET A 80 -13.47 5.93 -9.67
C MET A 80 -14.75 6.66 -9.29
N ILE A 81 -14.70 7.54 -8.29
CA ILE A 81 -15.83 8.38 -7.87
C ILE A 81 -16.21 9.36 -8.99
N GLY A 82 -15.24 10.03 -9.62
CA GLY A 82 -15.48 10.95 -10.73
C GLY A 82 -16.19 10.27 -11.91
N ARG A 83 -15.80 9.04 -12.25
CA ARG A 83 -16.46 8.24 -13.30
C ARG A 83 -17.89 7.84 -12.91
N MET A 84 -18.11 7.43 -11.66
CA MET A 84 -19.45 7.11 -11.15
C MET A 84 -20.39 8.33 -11.28
N VAL A 85 -19.91 9.51 -10.85
CA VAL A 85 -20.68 10.76 -10.93
C VAL A 85 -20.94 11.15 -12.38
N ALA A 86 -19.93 11.10 -13.25
CA ALA A 86 -20.10 11.40 -14.68
C ALA A 86 -21.17 10.50 -15.33
N LEU A 87 -21.14 9.18 -15.04
CA LEU A 87 -22.15 8.24 -15.51
C LEU A 87 -23.54 8.54 -14.97
N GLN A 88 -23.66 8.94 -13.69
CA GLN A 88 -24.95 9.32 -13.10
C GLN A 88 -25.52 10.61 -13.72
N ILE A 89 -24.67 11.59 -14.05
CA ILE A 89 -25.08 12.82 -14.73
C ILE A 89 -25.59 12.49 -16.13
N THR A 90 -24.87 11.66 -16.89
CA THR A 90 -25.32 11.19 -18.21
C THR A 90 -26.64 10.41 -18.11
N ARG A 91 -26.88 9.66 -17.03
CA ARG A 91 -28.12 8.88 -16.83
C ARG A 91 -29.32 9.69 -16.33
N ARG A 92 -29.10 10.91 -15.82
CA ARG A 92 -30.16 11.82 -15.32
C ARG A 92 -30.47 12.98 -16.26
N GLY A 93 -29.66 13.19 -17.31
CA GLY A 93 -29.95 14.16 -18.37
C GLY A 93 -30.75 13.52 -19.50
N VAL A 94 -32.08 13.60 -19.39
CA VAL A 94 -33.11 13.31 -20.42
C VAL A 94 -33.27 11.85 -20.81
#